data_AF-A0AAV9K6D4-F1
#
_entry.id   AF-A0AAV9K6D4-F1
#
_cell.length_a   1.000
_cell.length_b   1.000
_cell.length_c   1.000
_cell.angle_alpha   90.00
_cell.angle_beta   90.00
_cell.angle_gamma   90.00
#
_symmetry.space_group_name_H-M   'P 1'
#
loop_
_entity.id
_entity.type
_entity.pdbx_description
1 polymer ?
#
loop_
_entity_poly.entity_id
_entity_poly.type
_entity_poly.pdbx_seq_one_letter_code
_entity_poly.pdbx_strand_id
1 'polypeptide(L)'
;MASGAGKSAAFMLLVLNVFLYFIVAVISGWAVNHAIERSEATASSLSIPAHIFPIYFPFGNMATGFLIIFSLIAGVVGFISSLTGIHNVIQWNAPNLHAAAFSSLTTWLLTLLAMGLACKEINKGWSDSNLRTLETMLIILGGTQMFCTVAIHAGIEDVITQEV
;
A
#
# COMPACT_ATOMS: atom_id res chain seq x y z
N MET A 1 -22.65 4.48 24.27
CA MET A 1 -23.19 4.95 22.96
C MET A 1 -22.10 5.39 21.97
N ALA A 2 -20.81 5.14 22.23
CA ALA A 2 -19.69 5.53 21.36
C ALA A 2 -19.24 4.43 20.36
N SER A 3 -19.62 3.16 20.58
CA SER A 3 -19.19 2.02 19.76
C SER A 3 -19.69 2.06 18.30
N GLY A 4 -20.87 2.65 18.05
CA GLY A 4 -21.42 2.80 16.70
C GLY A 4 -20.62 3.78 15.81
N ALA A 5 -20.09 4.85 16.39
CA ALA A 5 -19.29 5.84 15.66
C ALA A 5 -17.92 5.29 15.27
N GLY A 6 -17.25 4.55 16.18
CA GLY A 6 -15.98 3.88 15.91
C GLY A 6 -16.11 2.82 14.80
N LYS A 7 -17.17 2.01 14.84
CA LYS A 7 -17.47 1.03 13.79
C LYS A 7 -17.70 1.67 12.42
N SER A 8 -18.48 2.75 12.38
CA SER A 8 -18.76 3.46 11.13
C SER A 8 -17.50 4.12 10.54
N ALA A 9 -16.65 4.72 11.39
CA ALA A 9 -15.40 5.34 10.95
C ALA A 9 -14.41 4.30 10.42
N ALA A 10 -14.20 3.19 11.14
CA ALA A 10 -13.33 2.10 10.70
C ALA A 10 -13.78 1.51 9.35
N PHE A 11 -15.09 1.30 9.17
CA PHE A 11 -15.66 0.82 7.92
C PHE A 11 -15.41 1.79 6.75
N MET A 12 -15.66 3.08 6.95
CA MET A 12 -15.46 4.09 5.90
C MET A 12 -14.00 4.18 5.45
N LEU A 13 -13.07 4.13 6.41
CA LEU A 13 -11.63 4.16 6.11
C LEU A 13 -11.16 2.90 5.39
N LEU A 14 -11.65 1.73 5.77
CA LEU A 14 -11.34 0.48 5.08
C LEU A 14 -11.83 0.52 3.62
N VAL A 15 -13.04 1.03 3.38
CA VAL A 15 -13.57 1.21 2.02
C VAL A 15 -12.69 2.17 1.22
N LEU A 16 -12.30 3.31 1.79
CA LEU A 16 -11.37 4.24 1.15
C LEU A 16 -10.04 3.57 0.81
N ASN A 17 -9.47 2.80 1.73
CA ASN A 17 -8.21 2.10 1.53
C ASN A 17 -8.31 1.02 0.44
N VAL A 18 -9.43 0.30 0.31
CA VAL A 18 -9.65 -0.63 -0.82
C VAL A 18 -9.43 0.10 -2.16
N PHE A 19 -10.06 1.27 -2.35
CA PHE A 19 -9.92 2.02 -3.60
C PHE A 19 -8.50 2.54 -3.82
N LEU A 20 -7.88 3.09 -2.77
CA LEU A 20 -6.52 3.63 -2.90
C LEU A 20 -5.49 2.53 -3.18
N TYR A 21 -5.54 1.39 -2.47
CA TYR A 21 -4.67 0.24 -2.73
C TYR A 21 -4.89 -0.35 -4.13
N PHE A 22 -6.14 -0.39 -4.60
CA PHE A 22 -6.45 -0.82 -5.97
C PHE A 22 -5.80 0.08 -7.02
N ILE A 23 -5.91 1.40 -6.87
CA ILE A 23 -5.28 2.37 -7.79
C ILE A 23 -3.76 2.20 -7.79
N VAL A 24 -3.14 2.06 -6.61
CA VAL A 24 -1.69 1.83 -6.48
C VAL A 24 -1.26 0.55 -7.17
N ALA A 25 -2.02 -0.54 -7.01
CA ALA A 25 -1.76 -1.82 -7.67
C ALA A 25 -1.86 -1.72 -9.20
N VAL A 26 -2.86 -1.00 -9.72
CA VAL A 26 -3.04 -0.79 -11.17
C VAL A 26 -1.89 0.04 -11.75
N ILE A 27 -1.54 1.18 -11.14
CA ILE A 27 -0.44 2.04 -11.62
C ILE A 27 0.90 1.29 -11.56
N SER A 28 1.16 0.58 -10.44
CA SER A 28 2.40 -0.16 -10.26
C SER A 28 2.48 -1.35 -11.23
N GLY A 29 1.36 -2.05 -11.46
CA GLY A 29 1.27 -3.16 -12.42
C GLY A 29 1.47 -2.69 -13.85
N TRP A 30 0.87 -1.56 -14.23
CA TRP A 30 1.11 -0.91 -15.51
C TRP A 30 2.59 -0.53 -15.67
N ALA A 31 3.21 0.04 -14.65
CA ALA A 31 4.62 0.43 -14.68
C ALA A 31 5.56 -0.79 -14.82
N VAL A 32 5.26 -1.92 -14.16
CA VAL A 32 5.99 -3.19 -14.35
C VAL A 32 5.82 -3.71 -15.77
N ASN A 33 4.58 -3.76 -16.29
CA ASN A 33 4.33 -4.23 -17.66
C ASN A 33 5.08 -3.37 -18.69
N HIS A 34 5.00 -2.04 -18.55
CA HIS A 34 5.68 -1.12 -19.45
C HIS A 34 7.21 -1.23 -19.35
N ALA A 35 7.75 -1.50 -18.17
CA ALA A 35 9.17 -1.77 -17.99
C ALA A 35 9.61 -3.06 -18.70
N ILE A 36 8.84 -4.16 -18.60
CA ILE A 36 9.14 -5.43 -19.26
C ILE A 36 9.13 -5.27 -20.78
N GLU A 37 8.06 -4.69 -21.35
CA GLU A 37 7.93 -4.48 -22.80
C GLU A 37 9.11 -3.67 -23.37
N ARG A 38 9.56 -2.65 -22.64
CA ARG A 38 10.68 -1.81 -23.10
C ARG A 38 12.05 -2.42 -22.82
N SER A 39 12.16 -3.27 -21.80
CA SER A 39 13.37 -4.02 -21.49
C SER A 39 13.69 -5.03 -22.59
N GLU A 40 12.67 -5.69 -23.17
CA GLU A 40 12.84 -6.54 -24.35
C GLU A 40 13.30 -5.73 -25.58
N ALA A 41 12.70 -4.55 -25.83
CA ALA A 41 13.06 -3.71 -26.97
C ALA A 41 14.47 -3.07 -26.89
N THR A 42 15.06 -2.97 -25.69
CA THR A 42 16.34 -2.28 -25.44
C THR A 42 17.50 -3.25 -25.11
N ALA A 43 17.24 -4.57 -25.12
CA ALA A 43 18.19 -5.60 -24.71
C ALA A 43 19.49 -5.67 -25.54
N SER A 44 19.53 -5.10 -26.75
CA SER A 44 20.69 -5.15 -27.64
C SER A 44 21.67 -3.97 -27.51
N SER A 45 21.40 -2.94 -26.69
CA SER A 45 22.21 -1.70 -26.67
C SER A 45 22.55 -1.16 -25.27
N LEU A 46 22.31 -1.90 -24.20
CA LEU A 46 22.37 -1.36 -22.85
C LEU A 46 23.73 -1.61 -22.15
N SER A 47 24.31 -0.54 -21.60
CA SER A 47 25.60 -0.57 -20.92
C SER A 47 25.53 -1.22 -19.52
N ILE A 48 26.69 -1.70 -19.09
CA ILE A 48 26.95 -2.64 -17.98
C ILE A 48 26.32 -2.29 -16.60
N PRO A 49 26.02 -1.03 -16.22
CA PRO A 49 25.32 -0.77 -14.95
C PRO A 49 23.87 -1.26 -14.89
N ALA A 50 23.21 -1.44 -16.04
CA ALA A 50 21.80 -1.82 -16.13
C ALA A 50 21.57 -3.35 -16.15
N HIS A 51 22.62 -4.16 -16.17
CA HIS A 51 22.53 -5.62 -16.31
C HIS A 51 22.32 -6.36 -14.97
N ILE A 52 22.47 -5.67 -13.83
CA ILE A 52 22.38 -6.31 -12.50
C ILE A 52 20.91 -6.47 -12.05
N PHE A 53 19.97 -5.71 -12.62
CA PHE A 53 18.54 -5.87 -12.38
C PHE A 53 17.83 -6.46 -13.60
N PRO A 54 17.04 -7.55 -13.43
CA PRO A 54 16.40 -8.24 -14.56
C PRO A 54 15.30 -7.44 -15.27
N ILE A 55 14.82 -6.34 -14.67
CA ILE A 55 13.79 -5.46 -15.25
C ILE A 55 14.39 -4.06 -15.40
N TYR A 56 14.56 -3.59 -16.63
CA TYR A 56 14.99 -2.23 -16.92
C TYR A 56 13.80 -1.27 -16.85
N PHE A 57 13.90 -0.26 -15.98
CA PHE A 57 12.94 0.85 -15.94
C PHE A 57 13.48 2.02 -16.77
N PRO A 58 12.84 2.35 -17.90
CA PRO A 58 13.31 3.37 -18.84
C PRO A 58 12.98 4.81 -18.39
N PHE A 59 12.37 4.96 -17.22
CA PHE A 59 11.96 6.22 -16.61
C PHE A 59 12.32 6.22 -15.13
N GLY A 60 12.59 7.40 -14.59
CA GLY A 60 12.98 7.59 -13.20
C GLY A 60 14.46 7.34 -12.94
N ASN A 61 14.78 6.90 -11.73
CA ASN A 61 16.12 6.78 -11.20
C ASN A 61 16.36 5.38 -10.60
N MET A 62 17.57 5.07 -10.12
CA MET A 62 17.92 3.72 -9.61
C MET A 62 17.02 3.19 -8.47
N ALA A 63 16.25 4.03 -7.76
CA ALA A 63 15.30 3.56 -6.73
C ALA A 63 13.87 3.38 -7.25
N THR A 64 13.55 3.82 -8.48
CA THR A 64 12.24 3.61 -9.13
C THR A 64 11.87 2.14 -9.20
N GLY A 65 12.80 1.26 -9.58
CA GLY A 65 12.52 -0.17 -9.69
C GLY A 65 12.11 -0.79 -8.35
N PHE A 66 12.83 -0.46 -7.27
CA PHE A 66 12.45 -0.89 -5.93
C PHE A 66 11.10 -0.32 -5.51
N LEU A 67 10.89 0.98 -5.72
CA LEU A 67 9.63 1.65 -5.39
C LEU A 67 8.44 0.94 -6.04
N ILE A 68 8.51 0.65 -7.35
CA ILE A 68 7.40 0.05 -8.09
C ILE A 68 7.09 -1.36 -7.59
N ILE A 69 8.11 -2.20 -7.34
CA ILE A 69 7.91 -3.56 -6.85
C ILE A 69 7.33 -3.56 -5.45
N PHE A 70 7.88 -2.78 -4.51
CA PHE A 70 7.35 -2.68 -3.16
C PHE A 70 5.94 -2.05 -3.13
N SER A 71 5.69 -1.07 -3.97
CA SER A 71 4.37 -0.45 -4.17
C SER A 71 3.34 -1.44 -4.71
N LEU A 72 3.73 -2.32 -5.65
CA LEU A 72 2.84 -3.36 -6.18
C LEU A 72 2.47 -4.39 -5.09
N ILE A 73 3.45 -4.86 -4.32
CA ILE A 73 3.20 -5.80 -3.22
C ILE A 73 2.35 -5.14 -2.14
N ALA A 74 2.66 -3.89 -1.75
CA ALA A 74 1.84 -3.11 -0.81
C ALA A 74 0.41 -2.92 -1.32
N GLY A 75 0.25 -2.60 -2.61
CA GLY A 75 -1.01 -2.50 -3.34
C GLY A 75 -1.87 -3.75 -3.19
N VAL A 76 -1.33 -4.90 -3.58
CA VAL A 76 -2.06 -6.18 -3.57
C VAL A 76 -2.40 -6.63 -2.15
N VAL A 77 -1.41 -6.61 -1.24
CA VAL A 77 -1.59 -7.02 0.16
C VAL A 77 -2.60 -6.10 0.84
N GLY A 78 -2.50 -4.79 0.65
CA GLY A 78 -3.42 -3.84 1.26
C GLY A 78 -4.83 -3.89 0.68
N PHE A 79 -4.98 -4.20 -0.61
CA PHE A 79 -6.29 -4.44 -1.21
C PHE A 79 -7.00 -5.64 -0.55
N ILE A 80 -6.31 -6.78 -0.44
CA ILE A 80 -6.86 -8.00 0.16
C ILE A 80 -7.10 -7.80 1.66
N SER A 81 -6.18 -7.16 2.38
CA SER A 81 -6.31 -6.87 3.80
C SER A 81 -7.47 -5.92 4.08
N SER A 82 -7.72 -4.93 3.23
CA SER A 82 -8.83 -4.01 3.40
C SER A 82 -10.16 -4.70 3.13
N LEU A 83 -10.24 -5.57 2.12
CA LEU A 83 -11.45 -6.34 1.80
C LEU A 83 -11.81 -7.33 2.92
N THR A 84 -10.82 -8.09 3.41
CA THR A 84 -11.01 -8.99 4.56
C THR A 84 -11.28 -8.20 5.85
N GLY A 85 -10.67 -7.03 6.02
CA GLY A 85 -10.94 -6.09 7.11
C GLY A 85 -12.40 -5.64 7.15
N ILE A 86 -13.00 -5.30 6.00
CA ILE A 86 -14.42 -4.94 5.90
C ILE A 86 -15.30 -6.08 6.41
N HIS A 87 -15.04 -7.31 5.96
CA HIS A 87 -15.80 -8.48 6.38
C HIS A 87 -15.68 -8.74 7.88
N ASN A 88 -14.47 -8.62 8.44
CA ASN A 88 -14.22 -8.78 9.87
C ASN A 88 -14.88 -7.68 10.73
N VAL A 89 -14.86 -6.42 10.27
CA VAL A 89 -15.50 -5.27 10.93
C VAL A 89 -17.03 -5.37 10.89
N ILE A 90 -17.63 -5.92 9.83
CA ILE A 90 -19.09 -6.14 9.80
C ILE A 90 -19.52 -7.08 10.93
N GLN A 91 -18.79 -8.19 11.11
CA GLN A 91 -19.08 -9.19 12.15
C GLN A 91 -18.76 -8.71 13.57
N TRP A 92 -17.81 -7.78 13.74
CA TRP A 92 -17.47 -7.10 15.02
C TRP A 92 -17.32 -8.07 16.21
N ASN A 93 -16.61 -9.18 16.00
CA ASN A 93 -16.36 -10.20 17.02
C ASN A 93 -14.88 -10.20 17.43
N ALA A 94 -14.56 -10.47 18.69
CA ALA A 94 -13.21 -10.40 19.25
C ALA A 94 -12.11 -11.13 18.44
N PRO A 95 -12.30 -12.40 17.98
CA PRO A 95 -11.30 -13.09 17.16
C PRO A 95 -11.13 -12.47 15.76
N ASN A 96 -12.21 -11.99 15.15
CA ASN A 96 -12.18 -11.36 13.83
C ASN A 96 -11.49 -9.99 13.87
N LEU A 97 -11.69 -9.24 14.96
CA LEU A 97 -11.03 -7.95 15.19
C LEU A 97 -9.51 -8.13 15.39
N HIS A 98 -9.06 -9.14 16.13
CA HIS A 98 -7.63 -9.45 16.26
C HIS A 98 -7.00 -9.83 14.91
N ALA A 99 -7.68 -10.66 14.11
CA ALA A 99 -7.21 -11.00 12.76
C ALA A 99 -7.14 -9.76 11.84
N ALA A 100 -8.13 -8.86 11.93
CA ALA A 100 -8.14 -7.59 11.20
C ALA A 100 -7.01 -6.64 11.66
N ALA A 101 -6.71 -6.61 12.96
CA ALA A 101 -5.63 -5.77 13.51
C ALA A 101 -4.26 -6.20 13.00
N PHE A 102 -3.95 -7.51 13.07
CA PHE A 102 -2.67 -8.05 12.58
C PHE A 102 -2.50 -7.83 11.07
N SER A 103 -3.51 -8.13 10.27
CA SER A 103 -3.46 -7.92 8.82
C SER A 103 -3.33 -6.44 8.43
N SER A 104 -4.04 -5.55 9.14
CA SER A 104 -3.92 -4.10 8.97
C SER A 104 -2.52 -3.59 9.31
N LEU A 105 -1.90 -4.10 10.38
CA LEU A 105 -0.55 -3.75 10.81
C LEU A 105 0.51 -4.25 9.82
N THR A 106 0.39 -5.49 9.33
CA THR A 106 1.27 -6.02 8.27
C THR A 106 1.20 -5.16 7.02
N THR A 107 -0.01 -4.79 6.60
CA THR A 107 -0.24 -3.91 5.46
C THR A 107 0.36 -2.52 5.69
N TRP A 108 0.25 -1.98 6.90
CA TRP A 108 0.83 -0.69 7.26
C TRP A 108 2.35 -0.70 7.17
N LEU A 109 3.01 -1.71 7.72
CA LEU A 109 4.47 -1.84 7.64
C LEU A 109 4.97 -1.93 6.20
N LEU A 110 4.27 -2.69 5.35
CA LEU A 110 4.60 -2.80 3.93
C LEU A 110 4.40 -1.48 3.19
N THR A 111 3.35 -0.73 3.55
CA THR A 111 3.09 0.61 3.03
C THR A 111 4.15 1.61 3.48
N LEU A 112 4.63 1.54 4.72
CA LEU A 112 5.74 2.37 5.21
C LEU A 112 7.04 2.07 4.47
N LEU A 113 7.31 0.81 4.13
CA LEU A 113 8.47 0.44 3.34
C LEU A 113 8.40 1.06 1.94
N ALA A 114 7.24 0.96 1.27
CA ALA A 114 7.01 1.60 -0.03
C ALA A 114 7.06 3.13 0.06
N MET A 115 6.50 3.73 1.11
CA MET A 115 6.55 5.16 1.38
C MET A 115 7.98 5.66 1.60
N GLY A 116 8.82 4.90 2.32
CA GLY A 116 10.23 5.24 2.52
C GLY A 116 10.99 5.31 1.19
N LEU A 117 10.69 4.40 0.26
CA LEU A 117 11.22 4.43 -1.11
C LEU A 117 10.69 5.62 -1.91
N ALA A 118 9.41 5.98 -1.76
CA ALA A 118 8.82 7.17 -2.35
C ALA A 118 9.52 8.46 -1.88
N CYS A 119 9.75 8.60 -0.57
CA CYS A 119 10.53 9.72 -0.03
C CYS A 119 11.94 9.78 -0.62
N LYS A 120 12.58 8.63 -0.85
CA LYS A 120 13.91 8.57 -1.43
C LYS A 120 13.93 9.01 -2.90
N GLU A 121 12.94 8.61 -3.69
CA GLU A 121 12.78 9.02 -5.08
C GLU A 121 12.48 10.53 -5.20
N ILE A 122 11.59 11.08 -4.36
CA ILE A 122 11.32 12.52 -4.28
C ILE A 122 12.62 13.31 -4.03
N ASN A 123 13.45 12.85 -3.08
CA ASN A 123 14.72 13.52 -2.77
C ASN A 123 15.70 13.50 -3.95
N LYS A 124 15.61 12.54 -4.87
CA LYS A 124 16.46 12.47 -6.06
C LYS A 124 15.95 13.36 -7.20
N GLY A 125 14.67 13.76 -7.18
CA GLY A 125 14.12 14.86 -7.98
C GLY A 125 13.97 14.60 -9.48
N TRP A 126 14.09 13.35 -9.92
CA TRP A 126 14.05 12.97 -11.35
C TRP A 126 12.91 11.97 -11.61
N SER A 127 11.68 12.42 -11.38
CA SER A 127 10.48 11.58 -11.40
C SER A 127 9.49 12.06 -12.48
N ASP A 128 9.02 11.13 -13.32
CA ASP A 128 7.99 11.39 -14.33
C ASP A 128 6.62 11.69 -13.67
N SER A 129 5.69 12.32 -14.38
CA SER A 129 4.40 12.74 -13.79
C SER A 129 3.59 11.59 -13.20
N ASN A 130 3.66 10.39 -13.82
CA ASN A 130 3.00 9.20 -13.30
C ASN A 130 3.63 8.71 -12.00
N LEU A 131 4.96 8.81 -11.92
CA LEU A 131 5.76 8.34 -10.80
C LEU A 131 5.58 9.26 -9.58
N ARG A 132 5.48 10.58 -9.83
CA ARG A 132 5.11 11.58 -8.80
C ARG A 132 3.71 11.36 -8.21
N THR A 133 2.77 10.88 -9.03
CA THR A 133 1.43 10.51 -8.57
C THR A 133 1.49 9.30 -7.64
N LEU A 134 2.27 8.27 -8.00
CA LEU A 134 2.47 7.08 -7.19
C LEU A 134 3.14 7.40 -5.84
N GLU A 135 4.18 8.25 -5.84
CA GLU A 135 4.86 8.73 -4.63
C GLU A 135 3.89 9.40 -3.65
N THR A 136 3.07 10.32 -4.18
CA THR A 136 2.09 11.07 -3.37
C THR A 136 1.02 10.14 -2.81
N MET A 137 0.52 9.21 -3.63
CA MET A 137 -0.48 8.23 -3.20
C MET A 137 0.04 7.35 -2.07
N LEU A 138 1.29 6.86 -2.14
CA LEU A 138 1.90 6.04 -1.09
C LEU A 138 2.03 6.77 0.26
N ILE A 139 2.33 8.08 0.24
CA ILE A 139 2.37 8.91 1.45
C ILE A 139 0.98 9.03 2.07
N ILE A 140 -0.04 9.31 1.26
CA ILE A 140 -1.44 9.38 1.71
C ILE A 140 -1.87 8.04 2.30
N LEU A 141 -1.54 6.94 1.61
CA LEU A 141 -1.84 5.57 2.02
C LEU A 141 -1.21 5.21 3.38
N GLY A 142 0.03 5.64 3.61
CA GLY A 142 0.70 5.47 4.90
C GLY A 142 -0.09 6.11 6.04
N GLY A 143 -0.64 7.30 5.82
CA GLY A 143 -1.48 8.01 6.78
C GLY A 143 -2.86 7.36 6.98
N THR A 144 -3.58 7.06 5.89
CA THR A 144 -4.93 6.47 5.99
C THR A 144 -4.90 5.07 6.57
N GLN A 145 -3.89 4.25 6.25
CA GLN A 145 -3.70 2.92 6.81
C GLN A 145 -3.28 2.95 8.29
N MET A 146 -2.51 3.96 8.71
CA MET A 146 -2.22 4.17 10.13
C MET A 146 -3.53 4.42 10.89
N PHE A 147 -4.37 5.30 10.38
CA PHE A 147 -5.64 5.64 11.02
C PHE A 147 -6.61 4.44 11.05
N CYS A 148 -6.65 3.62 9.99
CA CYS A 148 -7.37 2.34 10.00
C CYS A 148 -6.89 1.42 11.11
N THR A 149 -5.57 1.25 11.24
CA THR A 149 -4.96 0.34 12.21
C THR A 149 -5.29 0.77 13.63
N VAL A 150 -5.20 2.08 13.92
CA VAL A 150 -5.58 2.65 15.22
C VAL A 150 -7.08 2.48 15.49
N ALA A 151 -7.94 2.72 14.51
CA ALA A 151 -9.39 2.56 14.67
C ALA A 151 -9.79 1.11 14.98
N ILE A 152 -9.15 0.12 14.36
CA ILE A 152 -9.38 -1.30 14.64
C ILE A 152 -8.88 -1.67 16.05
N HIS A 153 -7.73 -1.17 16.47
CA HIS A 153 -7.21 -1.43 17.82
C HIS A 153 -8.09 -0.80 18.91
N ALA A 154 -8.57 0.43 18.71
CA ALA A 154 -9.52 1.07 19.62
C ALA A 154 -10.84 0.28 19.70
N GLY A 155 -11.30 -0.32 18.59
CA GLY A 155 -12.47 -1.20 18.58
C GLY A 155 -12.28 -2.50 19.36
N ILE A 156 -11.06 -3.06 19.40
CA ILE A 156 -10.74 -4.23 20.24
C ILE A 156 -10.87 -3.88 21.72
N GLU A 157 -10.32 -2.74 22.14
CA GLU A 157 -10.34 -2.30 23.53
C GLU A 157 -11.77 -2.05 24.04
N ASP A 158 -12.64 -1.46 23.22
CA ASP A 158 -14.08 -1.26 23.53
C ASP A 158 -14.82 -2.60 23.73
N VAL A 159 -14.55 -3.60 22.86
CA VAL A 159 -15.14 -4.94 22.99
C VAL A 159 -14.67 -5.64 24.26
N ILE A 160 -13.38 -5.59 24.57
CA ILE A 160 -12.83 -6.19 25.80
C ILE A 160 -13.43 -5.52 27.04
N THR A 161 -13.61 -4.19 27.01
CA THR A 161 -14.17 -3.44 28.16
C THR A 161 -15.66 -3.72 28.36
N GLN A 162 -16.39 -4.15 27.33
CA GLN A 162 -17.79 -4.60 27.46
C GLN A 162 -17.95 -6.03 27.99
N GLU A 163 -16.90 -6.86 27.93
CA GLU A 163 -16.93 -8.26 28.41
C GLU A 163 -16.59 -8.41 29.91
N VAL A 164 -16.15 -7.32 30.58
CA VAL A 164 -15.82 -7.25 32.02
C VAL A 164 -16.96 -6.59 32.81
#